data_AF-A0A1V6BR63-F1
#
_entry.id   AF-A0A1V6BR63-F1
#
_cell.length_a   1.000
_cell.length_b   1.000
_cell.length_c   1.000
_cell.angle_alpha   90.00
_cell.angle_beta   90.00
_cell.angle_gamma   90.00
#
_symmetry.space_group_name_H-M   'P 1'
#
loop_
_entity.id
_entity.type
_entity.pdbx_description
1 polymer ?
#
loop_
_entity_poly.entity_id
_entity_poly.type
_entity_poly.pdbx_seq_one_letter_code
_entity_poly.pdbx_strand_id
1 'polypeptide(L)'
;MNQKRANDYNFIDRDKLYDLINKKPASKNEISDILEKSLKLKGLSIEDASKLLQIEDEELYQKLLKTAGYVKNEIYGRRLVLFAPLYIGNYCSNNCLYCAFRKDNKSIDRALLSIDQIKMETESLLKEGHKRILMLQGETKGNSFNYFLEALRAAYSVKVGNSSVRRINVEVAPVEVEDFARLKKEKIGTYVCFQETYDSELYKIYHPEGPKADFEYRLNVMDRAMAGGIDDVGIGALFGLADYRFEVLAMMEHASHLEKKFGCGPHTVSVPRIEPAEGVPLTNNIPYPVSDYDFKKLVAIFRIALPYTGIILSTRESESLREELFNYGVSQISAGSRTNPGAYSDKGAHSGSQFSLGDHRNLDEIISSLIDKEFIPSFCTGCYRKGRVGADFMDLAKPGLIKEFCMPNAIFTFKEYLEDFAKEETKAKGAKLIEKLTSNVANEKLKSNMKNVITKIESGERDLYF
;
A
#
# COMPACT_ATOMS: atom_id res chain seq x y z
N MET A 1 12.24 -18.55 -27.03
CA MET A 1 10.90 -17.91 -26.99
C MET A 1 9.88 -18.94 -27.44
N ASN A 2 8.70 -18.95 -26.82
CA ASN A 2 7.47 -19.63 -27.26
C ASN A 2 7.21 -21.09 -26.85
N GLN A 3 6.97 -21.32 -25.55
CA GLN A 3 5.98 -22.32 -25.10
C GLN A 3 5.33 -22.07 -23.71
N LYS A 4 5.60 -20.94 -23.03
CA LYS A 4 5.06 -20.64 -21.68
C LYS A 4 4.00 -19.51 -21.60
N ARG A 5 3.65 -18.86 -22.71
CA ARG A 5 2.75 -17.67 -22.74
C ARG A 5 1.26 -17.99 -22.97
N ALA A 6 0.85 -19.26 -22.89
CA ALA A 6 -0.46 -19.70 -23.38
C ALA A 6 -1.68 -19.25 -22.54
N ASN A 7 -1.47 -18.53 -21.42
CA ASN A 7 -2.51 -18.23 -20.43
C ASN A 7 -2.65 -16.74 -20.07
N ASP A 8 -1.91 -15.82 -20.70
CA ASP A 8 -2.16 -14.39 -20.49
C ASP A 8 -3.36 -13.96 -21.35
N TYR A 9 -4.31 -13.24 -20.76
CA TYR A 9 -5.51 -12.74 -21.45
C TYR A 9 -5.98 -11.43 -20.81
N ASN A 10 -6.68 -10.61 -21.58
CA ASN A 10 -7.30 -9.41 -21.05
C ASN A 10 -8.68 -9.73 -20.43
N PHE A 11 -8.78 -9.62 -19.10
CA PHE A 11 -10.04 -9.76 -18.36
C PHE A 11 -10.74 -8.43 -18.05
N ILE A 12 -10.21 -7.31 -18.57
CA ILE A 12 -10.79 -5.97 -18.41
C ILE A 12 -11.52 -5.59 -19.69
N ASP A 13 -12.84 -5.46 -19.58
CA ASP A 13 -13.68 -5.00 -20.69
C ASP A 13 -13.69 -3.47 -20.72
N ARG A 14 -12.74 -2.91 -21.49
CA ARG A 14 -12.51 -1.47 -21.56
C ARG A 14 -13.76 -0.68 -21.94
N ASP A 15 -14.45 -1.11 -22.99
CA ASP A 15 -15.61 -0.39 -23.53
C ASP A 15 -16.77 -0.41 -22.55
N LYS A 16 -17.04 -1.55 -21.91
CA LYS A 16 -18.04 -1.67 -20.84
C LYS A 16 -17.75 -0.70 -19.69
N LEU A 17 -16.50 -0.56 -19.26
CA LEU A 17 -16.16 0.33 -18.15
C LEU A 17 -16.31 1.81 -18.51
N TYR A 18 -15.94 2.19 -19.73
CA TYR A 18 -16.20 3.54 -20.23
C TYR A 18 -17.70 3.82 -20.37
N ASP A 19 -18.48 2.86 -20.87
CA ASP A 19 -19.93 2.96 -20.94
C ASP A 19 -20.54 3.17 -19.54
N LEU A 20 -20.05 2.46 -18.53
CA LEU A 20 -20.55 2.59 -17.15
C LEU A 20 -20.32 3.98 -16.54
N ILE A 21 -19.17 4.61 -16.80
CA ILE A 21 -18.87 5.95 -16.26
C ILE A 21 -19.52 7.08 -17.06
N ASN A 22 -19.96 6.80 -18.30
CA ASN A 22 -20.66 7.75 -19.18
C ASN A 22 -22.18 7.61 -19.15
N LYS A 23 -22.73 6.63 -18.42
CA LYS A 23 -24.18 6.51 -18.17
C LYS A 23 -24.72 7.75 -17.46
N LYS A 24 -26.02 7.99 -17.60
CA LYS A 24 -26.71 9.08 -16.90
C LYS A 24 -26.49 8.96 -15.36
N PRO A 25 -26.22 10.08 -14.67
CA PRO A 25 -26.11 10.08 -13.22
C PRO A 25 -27.35 9.49 -12.54
N ALA A 26 -27.12 8.71 -11.48
CA ALA A 26 -28.18 8.15 -10.68
C ALA A 26 -28.92 9.23 -9.88
N SER A 27 -30.17 8.94 -9.51
CA SER A 27 -30.94 9.83 -8.64
C SER A 27 -30.34 9.90 -7.23
N LYS A 28 -30.64 10.98 -6.49
CA LYS A 28 -30.19 11.14 -5.09
C LYS A 28 -30.64 9.99 -4.18
N ASN A 29 -31.81 9.43 -4.44
CA ASN A 29 -32.35 8.27 -3.71
C ASN A 29 -31.52 7.02 -3.99
N GLU A 30 -31.24 6.71 -5.26
CA GLU A 30 -30.38 5.57 -5.61
C GLU A 30 -28.99 5.68 -4.98
N ILE A 31 -28.37 6.87 -4.99
CA ILE A 31 -27.07 7.08 -4.33
C ILE A 31 -27.19 6.83 -2.83
N SER A 32 -28.25 7.32 -2.18
CA SER A 32 -28.49 7.09 -0.77
C SER A 32 -28.67 5.60 -0.44
N ASP A 33 -29.41 4.86 -1.26
CA ASP A 33 -29.61 3.42 -1.10
C ASP A 33 -28.29 2.65 -1.22
N ILE A 34 -27.42 3.04 -2.16
CA ILE A 34 -26.08 2.44 -2.32
C ILE A 34 -25.22 2.72 -1.08
N LEU A 35 -25.23 3.94 -0.56
CA LEU A 35 -24.48 4.30 0.64
C LEU A 35 -24.98 3.52 1.86
N GLU A 36 -26.30 3.37 2.04
CA GLU A 36 -26.88 2.55 3.10
C GLU A 36 -26.55 1.06 2.96
N LYS A 37 -26.58 0.54 1.73
CA LYS A 37 -26.12 -0.83 1.42
C LYS A 37 -24.67 -1.04 1.86
N SER A 38 -23.79 -0.07 1.66
CA SER A 38 -22.37 -0.19 1.99
C SER A 38 -22.08 -0.30 3.50
N LEU A 39 -22.98 0.19 4.36
CA LEU A 39 -22.87 0.05 5.82
C LEU A 39 -22.92 -1.41 6.30
N LYS A 40 -23.39 -2.33 5.44
CA LYS A 40 -23.40 -3.78 5.72
C LYS A 40 -22.02 -4.42 5.56
N LEU A 41 -21.01 -3.68 5.12
CA LEU A 41 -19.62 -4.11 4.94
C LEU A 41 -19.42 -5.23 3.89
N LYS A 42 -20.37 -5.43 2.97
CA LYS A 42 -20.32 -6.53 1.98
C LYS A 42 -19.70 -6.18 0.63
N GLY A 43 -19.09 -5.00 0.53
CA GLY A 43 -18.59 -4.45 -0.72
C GLY A 43 -19.71 -3.97 -1.65
N LEU A 44 -19.31 -3.43 -2.80
CA LEU A 44 -20.21 -2.90 -3.83
C LEU A 44 -19.93 -3.53 -5.19
N SER A 45 -20.93 -3.55 -6.06
CA SER A 45 -20.71 -3.92 -7.46
C SER A 45 -20.08 -2.77 -8.23
N ILE A 46 -19.57 -3.05 -9.43
CA ILE A 46 -19.01 -2.04 -10.33
C ILE A 46 -20.08 -1.02 -10.76
N GLU A 47 -21.34 -1.45 -10.90
CA GLU A 47 -22.46 -0.56 -11.25
C GLU A 47 -22.82 0.39 -10.10
N ASP A 48 -22.78 -0.10 -8.86
CA ASP A 48 -22.97 0.77 -7.69
C ASP A 48 -21.82 1.78 -7.59
N ALA A 49 -20.57 1.32 -7.74
CA ALA A 49 -19.40 2.20 -7.70
C ALA A 49 -19.40 3.22 -8.84
N SER A 50 -19.83 2.86 -10.05
CA SER A 50 -19.89 3.78 -11.19
C SER A 50 -20.90 4.91 -10.97
N LYS A 51 -21.98 4.65 -10.22
CA LYS A 51 -22.93 5.69 -9.79
C LYS A 51 -22.31 6.62 -8.75
N LEU A 52 -21.58 6.09 -7.77
CA LEU A 52 -20.92 6.91 -6.75
C LEU A 52 -19.80 7.79 -7.31
N LEU A 53 -19.09 7.32 -8.35
CA LEU A 53 -18.04 8.08 -9.03
C LEU A 53 -18.58 9.36 -9.70
N GLN A 54 -19.87 9.37 -10.05
CA GLN A 54 -20.57 10.50 -10.68
C GLN A 54 -21.18 11.48 -9.68
N ILE A 55 -20.91 11.34 -8.38
CA ILE A 55 -21.38 12.31 -7.38
C ILE A 55 -20.67 13.65 -7.61
N GLU A 56 -21.47 14.69 -7.84
CA GLU A 56 -21.10 16.11 -7.88
C GLU A 56 -21.87 16.94 -6.84
N ASP A 57 -22.97 16.41 -6.30
CA ASP A 57 -23.76 17.06 -5.25
C ASP A 57 -22.99 17.03 -3.92
N GLU A 58 -22.78 18.20 -3.32
CA GLU A 58 -21.93 18.35 -2.15
C GLU A 58 -22.48 17.61 -0.91
N GLU A 59 -23.80 17.57 -0.73
CA GLU A 59 -24.42 16.84 0.38
C GLU A 59 -24.16 15.33 0.26
N LEU A 60 -24.34 14.78 -0.95
CA LEU A 60 -24.03 13.38 -1.22
C LEU A 60 -22.54 13.07 -1.12
N TYR A 61 -21.67 14.01 -1.52
CA TYR A 61 -20.22 13.87 -1.38
C TYR A 61 -19.81 13.77 0.11
N GLN A 62 -20.33 14.65 0.97
CA GLN A 62 -20.08 14.57 2.40
C GLN A 62 -20.65 13.28 3.02
N LYS A 63 -21.82 12.83 2.56
CA LYS A 63 -22.41 11.55 2.97
C LYS A 63 -21.53 10.37 2.55
N LEU A 64 -20.95 10.39 1.35
CA LEU A 64 -19.98 9.39 0.88
C LEU A 64 -18.76 9.33 1.79
N LEU A 65 -18.12 10.47 2.09
CA LEU A 65 -16.94 10.52 2.95
C LEU A 65 -17.24 10.00 4.36
N LYS A 66 -18.38 10.40 4.95
CA LYS A 66 -18.83 9.92 6.26
C LYS A 66 -19.06 8.41 6.26
N THR A 67 -19.68 7.89 5.21
CA THR A 67 -19.94 6.44 5.04
C THR A 67 -18.63 5.66 4.96
N ALA A 68 -17.68 6.13 4.15
CA ALA A 68 -16.37 5.51 4.05
C ALA A 68 -15.59 5.54 5.37
N GLY A 69 -15.70 6.63 6.13
CA GLY A 69 -15.12 6.72 7.47
C GLY A 69 -15.75 5.75 8.48
N TYR A 70 -17.06 5.51 8.41
CA TYR A 70 -17.72 4.46 9.18
C TYR A 70 -17.15 3.07 8.83
N VAL A 71 -17.13 2.72 7.54
CA VAL A 71 -16.60 1.42 7.07
C VAL A 71 -15.13 1.24 7.50
N LYS A 72 -14.32 2.29 7.38
CA LYS A 72 -12.93 2.27 7.87
C LYS A 72 -12.86 1.97 9.36
N ASN A 73 -13.65 2.67 10.18
CA ASN A 73 -13.60 2.54 11.62
C ASN A 73 -14.10 1.17 12.09
N GLU A 74 -15.12 0.59 11.45
CA GLU A 74 -15.61 -0.74 11.82
C GLU A 74 -14.58 -1.85 11.58
N ILE A 75 -13.77 -1.74 10.52
CA ILE A 75 -12.84 -2.80 10.11
C ILE A 75 -11.42 -2.55 10.62
N TYR A 76 -10.92 -1.33 10.47
CA TYR A 76 -9.54 -0.96 10.80
C TYR A 76 -9.45 -0.15 12.08
N GLY A 77 -10.56 0.45 12.53
CA GLY A 77 -10.55 1.42 13.61
C GLY A 77 -9.68 2.63 13.29
N ARG A 78 -9.11 3.20 14.35
CA ARG A 78 -8.15 4.30 14.29
C ARG A 78 -6.71 3.83 14.02
N ARG A 79 -6.50 2.58 13.62
CA ARG A 79 -5.16 2.05 13.31
C ARG A 79 -4.66 2.55 11.97
N LEU A 80 -3.37 2.90 11.89
CA LEU A 80 -2.63 3.12 10.66
C LEU A 80 -1.32 2.33 10.69
N VAL A 81 -1.15 1.43 9.72
CA VAL A 81 0.08 0.62 9.62
C VAL A 81 1.16 1.42 8.90
N LEU A 82 2.35 1.52 9.50
CA LEU A 82 3.48 2.27 8.97
C LEU A 82 4.49 1.33 8.30
N PHE A 83 5.05 1.77 7.19
CA PHE A 83 6.18 1.12 6.50
C PHE A 83 7.09 2.18 5.86
N ALA A 84 8.25 1.74 5.36
CA ALA A 84 9.13 2.58 4.54
C ALA A 84 9.47 1.86 3.23
N PRO A 85 9.56 2.59 2.09
CA PRO A 85 10.10 2.02 0.87
C PRO A 85 11.63 1.92 0.95
N LEU A 86 12.21 0.83 0.48
CA LEU A 86 13.65 0.62 0.36
C LEU A 86 14.01 0.39 -1.10
N TYR A 87 14.48 1.43 -1.76
CA TYR A 87 14.96 1.37 -3.14
C TYR A 87 16.36 0.76 -3.17
N ILE A 88 16.51 -0.41 -3.78
CA ILE A 88 17.83 -1.08 -3.84
C ILE A 88 18.53 -0.90 -5.20
N GLY A 89 17.85 -0.31 -6.18
CA GLY A 89 18.45 0.05 -7.45
C GLY A 89 17.48 0.79 -8.38
N ASN A 90 18.02 1.74 -9.15
CA ASN A 90 17.24 2.59 -10.07
C ASN A 90 17.59 2.38 -11.56
N TYR A 91 18.41 1.38 -11.89
CA TYR A 91 18.61 0.94 -13.27
C TYR A 91 17.32 0.32 -13.83
N CYS A 92 16.92 0.73 -15.03
CA CYS A 92 15.72 0.22 -15.70
C CYS A 92 15.92 0.16 -17.21
N SER A 93 15.39 -0.88 -17.84
CA SER A 93 15.38 -1.10 -19.30
C SER A 93 14.12 -0.55 -19.96
N ASN A 94 13.09 -0.22 -19.18
CA ASN A 94 11.86 0.36 -19.69
C ASN A 94 11.97 1.86 -19.91
N ASN A 95 11.10 2.39 -20.77
CA ASN A 95 11.08 3.81 -21.11
C ASN A 95 9.77 4.53 -20.72
N CYS A 96 9.19 4.18 -19.56
CA CYS A 96 7.90 4.70 -19.12
C CYS A 96 7.89 6.24 -19.08
N LEU A 97 6.91 6.87 -19.72
CA LEU A 97 6.90 8.33 -19.96
C LEU A 97 6.70 9.19 -18.69
N TYR A 98 6.37 8.55 -17.57
CA TYR A 98 6.02 9.18 -16.30
C TYR A 98 7.02 8.88 -15.16
N CYS A 99 8.11 8.16 -15.41
CA CYS A 99 9.01 7.67 -14.37
C CYS A 99 10.43 8.21 -14.53
N ALA A 100 11.02 8.76 -13.46
CA ALA A 100 12.41 9.24 -13.47
C ALA A 100 13.40 8.14 -13.87
N PHE A 101 13.12 6.89 -13.48
CA PHE A 101 14.02 5.77 -13.74
C PHE A 101 14.01 5.27 -15.18
N ARG A 102 13.19 5.85 -16.08
CA ARG A 102 13.18 5.48 -17.51
C ARG A 102 14.58 5.47 -18.11
N LYS A 103 14.88 4.50 -18.98
CA LYS A 103 16.24 4.23 -19.49
C LYS A 103 16.92 5.46 -20.16
N ASP A 104 16.12 6.32 -20.77
CA ASP A 104 16.60 7.49 -21.53
C ASP A 104 16.81 8.72 -20.64
N ASN A 105 16.36 8.69 -19.39
CA ASN A 105 16.67 9.77 -18.47
C ASN A 105 18.15 9.69 -18.08
N LYS A 106 18.93 10.66 -18.58
CA LYS A 106 20.36 10.82 -18.30
C LYS A 106 20.64 11.92 -17.27
N SER A 107 19.60 12.59 -16.75
CA SER A 107 19.80 13.64 -15.74
C SER A 107 19.98 13.08 -14.33
N ILE A 108 19.58 11.83 -14.11
CA ILE A 108 19.69 11.16 -12.80
C ILE A 108 20.88 10.22 -12.70
N ASP A 109 21.51 10.19 -11.53
CA ASP A 109 22.56 9.23 -11.19
C ASP A 109 22.00 7.83 -10.97
N ARG A 110 22.64 6.84 -11.60
CA ARG A 110 22.24 5.44 -11.54
C ARG A 110 22.98 4.69 -10.44
N ALA A 111 22.23 3.93 -9.65
CA ALA A 111 22.74 3.16 -8.52
C ALA A 111 22.10 1.77 -8.47
N LEU A 112 22.93 0.80 -8.08
CA LEU A 112 22.53 -0.53 -7.63
C LEU A 112 23.30 -0.78 -6.33
N LEU A 113 22.59 -1.02 -5.24
CA LEU A 113 23.22 -1.18 -3.94
C LEU A 113 23.96 -2.53 -3.86
N SER A 114 25.12 -2.54 -3.22
CA SER A 114 25.74 -3.79 -2.78
C SER A 114 24.94 -4.40 -1.62
N ILE A 115 25.15 -5.70 -1.37
CA ILE A 115 24.53 -6.40 -0.24
C ILE A 115 24.86 -5.72 1.10
N ASP A 116 26.07 -5.21 1.27
CA ASP A 116 26.46 -4.48 2.48
C ASP A 116 25.77 -3.12 2.58
N GLN A 117 25.58 -2.41 1.45
CA GLN A 117 24.75 -1.19 1.43
C GLN A 117 23.29 -1.47 1.79
N ILE A 118 22.71 -2.56 1.30
CA ILE A 118 21.35 -2.97 1.68
C ILE A 118 21.25 -3.21 3.19
N LYS A 119 22.26 -3.86 3.79
CA LYS A 119 22.29 -4.05 5.25
C LYS A 119 22.37 -2.72 5.99
N MET A 120 23.20 -1.77 5.53
CA MET A 120 23.32 -0.44 6.13
C MET A 120 22.01 0.37 6.03
N GLU A 121 21.35 0.38 4.87
CA GLU A 121 20.03 1.01 4.71
C GLU A 121 19.00 0.39 5.65
N THR A 122 18.99 -0.94 5.74
CA THR A 122 18.08 -1.67 6.64
C THR A 122 18.38 -1.34 8.09
N GLU A 123 19.66 -1.23 8.47
CA GLU A 123 20.07 -0.82 9.81
C GLU A 123 19.57 0.60 10.16
N SER A 124 19.70 1.56 9.24
CA SER A 124 19.15 2.91 9.41
C SER A 124 17.65 2.89 9.63
N LEU A 125 16.90 2.17 8.79
CA LEU A 125 15.44 2.02 8.95
C LEU A 125 15.05 1.41 10.30
N LEU A 126 15.82 0.42 10.78
CA LEU A 126 15.57 -0.19 12.09
C LEU A 126 15.88 0.76 13.25
N LYS A 127 16.89 1.63 13.11
CA LYS A 127 17.25 2.67 14.08
C LYS A 127 16.20 3.79 14.14
N GLU A 128 15.53 4.08 13.03
CA GLU A 128 14.40 5.01 13.01
C GLU A 128 13.15 4.40 13.67
N GLY A 129 13.05 3.07 13.74
CA GLY A 129 11.97 2.35 14.41
C GLY A 129 11.07 1.56 13.46
N HIS A 130 11.33 1.58 12.15
CA HIS A 130 10.58 0.77 11.19
C HIS A 130 10.71 -0.74 11.50
N LYS A 131 9.65 -1.49 11.17
CA LYS A 131 9.63 -2.97 11.21
C LYS A 131 9.06 -3.58 9.93
N ARG A 132 8.57 -2.73 9.02
CA ARG A 132 7.91 -3.11 7.77
C ARG A 132 8.56 -2.32 6.65
N ILE A 133 8.98 -3.03 5.61
CA ILE A 133 9.66 -2.44 4.45
C ILE A 133 8.89 -2.82 3.18
N LEU A 134 8.85 -1.92 2.20
CA LEU A 134 8.55 -2.23 0.81
C LEU A 134 9.86 -2.18 0.02
N MET A 135 10.44 -3.33 -0.31
CA MET A 135 11.68 -3.39 -1.07
C MET A 135 11.39 -3.35 -2.58
N LEU A 136 12.06 -2.46 -3.30
CA LEU A 136 11.80 -2.25 -4.73
C LEU A 136 13.04 -1.88 -5.54
N GLN A 137 12.98 -2.19 -6.84
CA GLN A 137 14.06 -1.87 -7.80
C GLN A 137 13.51 -1.64 -9.21
N GLY A 138 14.28 -0.93 -10.04
CA GLY A 138 14.04 -0.86 -11.48
C GLY A 138 14.26 -2.20 -12.19
N GLU A 139 13.66 -2.34 -13.38
CA GLU A 139 13.65 -3.58 -14.16
C GLU A 139 14.80 -3.62 -15.17
N THR A 140 15.83 -4.42 -14.92
CA THR A 140 16.92 -4.62 -15.89
C THR A 140 17.61 -5.96 -15.68
N LYS A 141 18.30 -6.46 -16.72
CA LYS A 141 19.13 -7.68 -16.65
C LYS A 141 20.25 -7.55 -15.60
N GLY A 142 20.76 -6.34 -15.36
CA GLY A 142 21.77 -6.07 -14.33
C GLY A 142 21.27 -6.25 -12.89
N ASN A 143 19.97 -6.12 -12.66
CA ASN A 143 19.31 -6.26 -11.37
C ASN A 143 18.60 -7.62 -11.34
N SER A 144 19.37 -8.70 -11.47
CA SER A 144 18.80 -10.04 -11.63
C SER A 144 17.86 -10.41 -10.48
N PHE A 145 16.89 -11.28 -10.76
CA PHE A 145 16.01 -11.80 -9.73
C PHE A 145 16.79 -12.51 -8.60
N ASN A 146 17.93 -13.15 -8.93
CA ASN A 146 18.82 -13.75 -7.93
C ASN A 146 19.39 -12.70 -6.96
N TYR A 147 19.87 -11.57 -7.49
CA TYR A 147 20.34 -10.45 -6.67
C TYR A 147 19.22 -9.94 -5.75
N PHE A 148 17.98 -9.85 -6.25
CA PHE A 148 16.84 -9.45 -5.42
C PHE A 148 16.58 -10.41 -4.25
N LEU A 149 16.66 -11.73 -4.49
CA LEU A 149 16.52 -12.73 -3.42
C LEU A 149 17.67 -12.61 -2.39
N GLU A 150 18.90 -12.35 -2.84
CA GLU A 150 20.03 -12.10 -1.94
C GLU A 150 19.82 -10.83 -1.11
N ALA A 151 19.33 -9.75 -1.72
CA ALA A 151 19.00 -8.50 -1.04
C ALA A 151 17.92 -8.69 0.03
N LEU A 152 16.87 -9.49 -0.27
CA LEU A 152 15.83 -9.84 0.70
C LEU A 152 16.39 -10.55 1.93
N ARG A 153 17.23 -11.58 1.70
CA ARG A 153 17.89 -12.32 2.80
C ARG A 153 18.79 -11.41 3.61
N ALA A 154 19.52 -10.52 2.95
CA ALA A 154 20.37 -9.54 3.61
C ALA A 154 19.57 -8.63 4.52
N ALA A 155 18.48 -8.03 4.04
CA ALA A 155 17.61 -7.17 4.85
C ALA A 155 16.99 -7.93 6.04
N TYR A 156 16.49 -9.15 5.84
CA TYR A 156 15.98 -9.97 6.95
C TYR A 156 17.04 -10.38 7.98
N SER A 157 18.31 -10.43 7.58
CA SER A 157 19.42 -10.80 8.48
C SER A 157 19.82 -9.69 9.46
N VAL A 158 19.46 -8.44 9.17
CA VAL A 158 19.88 -7.30 9.99
C VAL A 158 19.13 -7.26 11.31
N LYS A 159 19.87 -7.03 12.39
CA LYS A 159 19.35 -6.79 13.75
C LYS A 159 20.03 -5.57 14.35
N VAL A 160 19.25 -4.74 15.03
CA VAL A 160 19.73 -3.58 15.81
C VAL A 160 19.19 -3.73 17.23
N GLY A 161 20.03 -4.18 18.16
CA GLY A 161 19.57 -4.64 19.47
C GLY A 161 18.48 -5.71 19.33
N ASN A 162 17.30 -5.47 19.91
CA ASN A 162 16.13 -6.35 19.80
C ASN A 162 15.24 -6.03 18.57
N SER A 163 15.60 -5.05 17.75
CA SER A 163 14.86 -4.63 16.56
C SER A 163 15.28 -5.45 15.33
N SER A 164 14.30 -5.85 14.52
CA SER A 164 14.49 -6.54 13.24
C SER A 164 13.34 -6.24 12.30
N VAL A 165 13.56 -6.45 11.00
CA VAL A 165 12.50 -6.32 10.00
C VAL A 165 11.57 -7.52 10.13
N ARG A 166 10.28 -7.25 10.31
CA ARG A 166 9.27 -8.26 10.60
C ARG A 166 8.44 -8.65 9.38
N ARG A 167 8.41 -7.81 8.34
CA ARG A 167 7.73 -8.06 7.07
C ARG A 167 8.36 -7.20 5.97
N ILE A 168 8.76 -7.85 4.88
CA ILE A 168 9.17 -7.17 3.65
C ILE A 168 8.11 -7.45 2.58
N ASN A 169 7.37 -6.41 2.18
CA ASN A 169 6.63 -6.42 0.93
C ASN A 169 7.62 -6.14 -0.21
N VAL A 170 7.30 -6.60 -1.42
CA VAL A 170 8.20 -6.48 -2.57
C VAL A 170 7.48 -5.91 -3.77
N GLU A 171 8.09 -4.93 -4.42
CA GLU A 171 7.62 -4.35 -5.67
C GLU A 171 8.70 -4.52 -6.73
N VAL A 172 8.54 -5.56 -7.53
CA VAL A 172 9.43 -5.92 -8.63
C VAL A 172 8.61 -6.18 -9.88
N ALA A 173 9.27 -6.03 -11.03
CA ALA A 173 8.67 -6.31 -12.32
C ALA A 173 8.11 -7.74 -12.41
N PRO A 174 7.14 -7.99 -13.32
CA PRO A 174 6.59 -9.31 -13.53
C PRO A 174 7.67 -10.37 -13.78
N VAL A 175 7.51 -11.52 -13.11
CA VAL A 175 8.35 -12.72 -13.29
C VAL A 175 7.45 -13.93 -13.57
N GLU A 176 8.07 -15.08 -13.81
CA GLU A 176 7.39 -16.34 -14.04
C GLU A 176 6.93 -17.00 -12.74
N VAL A 177 5.98 -17.95 -12.85
CA VAL A 177 5.40 -18.69 -11.71
C VAL A 177 6.49 -19.38 -10.88
N GLU A 178 7.52 -19.94 -11.51
CA GLU A 178 8.61 -20.59 -10.78
C GLU A 178 9.45 -19.61 -9.96
N ASP A 179 9.62 -18.38 -10.45
CA ASP A 179 10.31 -17.32 -9.72
C ASP A 179 9.46 -16.79 -8.57
N PHE A 180 8.14 -16.70 -8.72
CA PHE A 180 7.24 -16.44 -7.60
C PHE A 180 7.27 -17.55 -6.54
N ALA A 181 7.36 -18.82 -6.94
CA ALA A 181 7.53 -19.93 -6.00
C ALA A 181 8.88 -19.85 -5.24
N ARG A 182 9.92 -19.30 -5.86
CA ARG A 182 11.19 -18.99 -5.18
C ARG A 182 11.02 -17.81 -4.23
N LEU A 183 10.32 -16.76 -4.64
CA LEU A 183 10.02 -15.58 -3.81
C LEU A 183 9.21 -15.95 -2.56
N LYS A 184 8.24 -16.86 -2.69
CA LYS A 184 7.46 -17.40 -1.57
C LYS A 184 8.34 -18.01 -0.49
N LYS A 185 9.39 -18.73 -0.88
CA LYS A 185 10.34 -19.37 0.05
C LYS A 185 11.14 -18.35 0.87
N GLU A 186 11.34 -17.14 0.35
CA GLU A 186 11.97 -16.02 1.09
C GLU A 186 11.03 -15.37 2.11
N LYS A 187 9.80 -15.87 2.28
CA LYS A 187 8.85 -15.38 3.27
C LYS A 187 8.59 -13.87 3.11
N ILE A 188 8.30 -13.45 1.89
CA ILE A 188 7.80 -12.10 1.65
C ILE A 188 6.43 -11.89 2.32
N GLY A 189 6.08 -10.64 2.57
CA GLY A 189 4.74 -10.22 2.96
C GLY A 189 3.80 -10.20 1.77
N THR A 190 3.75 -9.06 1.07
CA THR A 190 2.90 -8.85 -0.11
C THR A 190 3.74 -8.67 -1.36
N TYR A 191 3.38 -9.34 -2.46
CA TYR A 191 3.88 -8.96 -3.80
C TYR A 191 3.04 -7.80 -4.34
N VAL A 192 3.68 -6.70 -4.67
CA VAL A 192 3.03 -5.48 -5.17
C VAL A 192 3.44 -5.25 -6.62
N CYS A 193 2.46 -4.98 -7.47
CA CYS A 193 2.70 -4.57 -8.85
C CYS A 193 1.53 -3.67 -9.29
N PHE A 194 1.84 -2.44 -9.69
CA PHE A 194 0.82 -1.55 -10.21
C PHE A 194 0.55 -1.92 -11.67
N GLN A 195 -0.71 -1.99 -12.06
CA GLN A 195 -1.05 -2.03 -13.47
C GLN A 195 -0.70 -0.70 -14.17
N GLU A 196 -0.54 0.38 -13.40
CA GLU A 196 -0.21 1.74 -13.85
C GLU A 196 -1.41 2.40 -14.54
N THR A 197 -1.91 1.81 -15.61
CA THR A 197 -3.20 2.14 -16.20
C THR A 197 -3.83 0.88 -16.77
N TYR A 198 -5.12 0.68 -16.48
CA TYR A 198 -5.87 -0.44 -17.03
C TYR A 198 -6.39 -0.16 -18.45
N ASP A 199 -6.26 1.07 -18.96
CA ASP A 199 -6.60 1.39 -20.33
C ASP A 199 -5.48 0.86 -21.23
N SER A 200 -5.77 -0.20 -21.99
CA SER A 200 -4.80 -0.86 -22.86
C SER A 200 -4.25 0.04 -23.98
N GLU A 201 -5.04 1.01 -24.45
CA GLU A 201 -4.61 1.96 -25.48
C GLU A 201 -3.61 2.97 -24.89
N LEU A 202 -3.96 3.55 -23.74
CA LEU A 202 -3.10 4.49 -23.02
C LEU A 202 -1.84 3.81 -22.46
N TYR A 203 -1.96 2.56 -22.00
CA TYR A 203 -0.82 1.78 -21.53
C TYR A 203 0.26 1.65 -22.60
N LYS A 204 -0.13 1.36 -23.84
CA LYS A 204 0.79 1.25 -24.98
C LYS A 204 1.52 2.58 -25.25
N ILE A 205 0.84 3.71 -25.06
CA ILE A 205 1.44 5.04 -25.22
C ILE A 205 2.48 5.30 -24.12
N TYR A 206 2.13 5.03 -22.86
CA TYR A 206 2.99 5.35 -21.73
C TYR A 206 4.14 4.37 -21.50
N HIS A 207 4.09 3.18 -22.11
CA HIS A 207 5.11 2.14 -22.04
C HIS A 207 5.64 1.79 -23.44
N PRO A 208 6.33 2.72 -24.12
CA PRO A 208 6.70 2.55 -25.53
C PRO A 208 7.78 1.47 -25.74
N GLU A 209 8.58 1.16 -24.72
CA GLU A 209 9.75 0.29 -24.85
C GLU A 209 10.07 -0.48 -23.56
N GLY A 210 10.70 -1.64 -23.74
CA GLY A 210 11.12 -2.55 -22.68
C GLY A 210 10.10 -3.66 -22.40
N PRO A 211 10.42 -4.62 -21.50
CA PRO A 211 9.51 -5.73 -21.19
C PRO A 211 8.15 -5.28 -20.64
N LYS A 212 8.10 -4.11 -19.98
CA LYS A 212 6.85 -3.54 -19.45
C LYS A 212 5.88 -3.07 -20.54
N ALA A 213 6.28 -3.00 -21.82
CA ALA A 213 5.35 -2.66 -22.91
C ALA A 213 4.26 -3.72 -23.13
N ASP A 214 4.46 -4.95 -22.63
CA ASP A 214 3.51 -6.05 -22.75
C ASP A 214 2.38 -5.92 -21.71
N PHE A 215 1.25 -5.36 -22.15
CA PHE A 215 0.07 -5.09 -21.31
C PHE A 215 -0.49 -6.36 -20.68
N GLU A 216 -0.70 -7.42 -21.46
CA GLU A 216 -1.33 -8.65 -20.96
C GLU A 216 -0.40 -9.40 -20.02
N TYR A 217 0.91 -9.41 -20.30
CA TYR A 217 1.89 -9.96 -19.38
C TYR A 217 1.88 -9.20 -18.04
N ARG A 218 1.79 -7.86 -18.07
CA ARG A 218 1.64 -7.06 -16.84
C ARG A 218 0.34 -7.35 -16.10
N LEU A 219 -0.78 -7.37 -16.82
CA LEU A 219 -2.12 -7.55 -16.24
C LEU A 219 -2.26 -8.89 -15.50
N ASN A 220 -1.72 -9.96 -16.07
CA ASN A 220 -1.78 -11.32 -15.52
C ASN A 220 -0.69 -11.63 -14.48
N VAL A 221 0.10 -10.64 -14.06
CA VAL A 221 1.19 -10.89 -13.09
C VAL A 221 0.67 -11.38 -11.74
N MET A 222 -0.50 -10.91 -11.31
CA MET A 222 -1.09 -11.34 -10.04
C MET A 222 -1.55 -12.80 -10.10
N ASP A 223 -2.09 -13.24 -11.24
CA ASP A 223 -2.40 -14.65 -11.49
C ASP A 223 -1.15 -15.52 -11.37
N ARG A 224 -0.03 -15.09 -11.96
CA ARG A 224 1.24 -15.82 -11.87
C ARG A 224 1.81 -15.82 -10.45
N ALA A 225 1.67 -14.71 -9.71
CA ALA A 225 2.09 -14.62 -8.32
C ALA A 225 1.30 -15.58 -7.42
N MET A 226 -0.04 -15.58 -7.52
CA MET A 226 -0.90 -16.47 -6.76
C MET A 226 -0.72 -17.94 -7.15
N ALA A 227 -0.57 -18.24 -8.45
CA ALA A 227 -0.21 -19.58 -8.91
C ALA A 227 1.17 -20.05 -8.38
N GLY A 228 2.10 -19.11 -8.16
CA GLY A 228 3.39 -19.35 -7.52
C GLY A 228 3.34 -19.50 -6.00
N GLY A 229 2.14 -19.43 -5.39
CA GLY A 229 1.91 -19.58 -3.96
C GLY A 229 2.04 -18.29 -3.14
N ILE A 230 2.04 -17.12 -3.77
CA ILE A 230 1.96 -15.84 -3.06
C ILE A 230 0.50 -15.56 -2.67
N ASP A 231 0.19 -15.63 -1.38
CA ASP A 231 -1.19 -15.47 -0.88
C ASP A 231 -1.62 -14.00 -0.79
N ASP A 232 -0.68 -13.10 -0.49
CA ASP A 232 -0.93 -11.67 -0.36
C ASP A 232 -0.39 -10.93 -1.60
N VAL A 233 -1.28 -10.40 -2.43
CA VAL A 233 -0.93 -9.52 -3.56
C VAL A 233 -1.48 -8.11 -3.39
N GLY A 234 -0.81 -7.14 -3.98
CA GLY A 234 -1.16 -5.72 -3.94
C GLY A 234 -1.25 -5.11 -5.33
N ILE A 235 -2.44 -4.68 -5.73
CA ILE A 235 -2.67 -4.01 -7.03
C ILE A 235 -2.64 -2.49 -6.88
N GLY A 236 -2.51 -1.77 -7.99
CA GLY A 236 -2.58 -0.31 -8.01
C GLY A 236 -2.66 0.26 -9.42
N ALA A 237 -3.15 1.48 -9.53
CA ALA A 237 -3.11 2.30 -10.74
C ALA A 237 -2.43 3.64 -10.41
N LEU A 238 -1.71 4.21 -11.38
CA LEU A 238 -1.10 5.53 -11.27
C LEU A 238 -2.12 6.57 -11.74
N PHE A 239 -2.84 7.14 -10.77
CA PHE A 239 -3.87 8.14 -11.02
C PHE A 239 -3.27 9.39 -11.66
N GLY A 240 -3.77 9.78 -12.83
CA GLY A 240 -3.14 10.79 -13.68
C GLY A 240 -2.96 10.35 -15.14
N LEU A 241 -2.85 9.04 -15.37
CA LEU A 241 -2.58 8.47 -16.70
C LEU A 241 -3.84 8.28 -17.55
N ALA A 242 -4.97 7.97 -16.92
CA ALA A 242 -6.29 7.83 -17.54
C ALA A 242 -7.37 8.43 -16.63
N ASP A 243 -8.62 8.43 -17.10
CA ASP A 243 -9.77 8.83 -16.30
C ASP A 243 -9.83 8.01 -15.00
N TYR A 244 -9.76 8.68 -13.84
CA TYR A 244 -9.71 7.99 -12.55
C TYR A 244 -10.93 7.12 -12.29
N ARG A 245 -12.09 7.46 -12.87
CA ARG A 245 -13.33 6.69 -12.71
C ARG A 245 -13.20 5.34 -13.38
N PHE A 246 -12.62 5.32 -14.59
CA PHE A 246 -12.29 4.09 -15.29
C PHE A 246 -11.30 3.24 -14.48
N GLU A 247 -10.22 3.83 -13.99
CA GLU A 247 -9.18 3.13 -13.21
C GLU A 247 -9.75 2.50 -11.92
N VAL A 248 -10.66 3.19 -11.23
CA VAL A 248 -11.35 2.66 -10.04
C VAL A 248 -12.16 1.42 -10.40
N LEU A 249 -12.98 1.47 -11.46
CA LEU A 249 -13.78 0.32 -11.87
C LEU A 249 -12.92 -0.85 -12.33
N ALA A 250 -11.85 -0.58 -13.08
CA ALA A 250 -10.93 -1.62 -13.56
C ALA A 250 -10.17 -2.29 -12.40
N MET A 251 -9.74 -1.53 -11.39
CA MET A 251 -9.16 -2.10 -10.17
C MET A 251 -10.17 -2.97 -9.40
N MET A 252 -11.45 -2.59 -9.37
CA MET A 252 -12.51 -3.42 -8.79
C MET A 252 -12.75 -4.71 -9.59
N GLU A 253 -12.74 -4.66 -10.93
CA GLU A 253 -12.83 -5.85 -11.77
C GLU A 253 -11.62 -6.77 -11.57
N HIS A 254 -10.41 -6.23 -11.48
CA HIS A 254 -9.21 -7.01 -11.16
C HIS A 254 -9.32 -7.67 -9.78
N ALA A 255 -9.78 -6.93 -8.77
CA ALA A 255 -10.01 -7.51 -7.44
C ALA A 255 -11.04 -8.66 -7.49
N SER A 256 -12.12 -8.50 -8.25
CA SER A 256 -13.16 -9.53 -8.43
C SER A 256 -12.63 -10.75 -9.20
N HIS A 257 -11.79 -10.53 -10.21
CA HIS A 257 -11.13 -11.60 -10.97
C HIS A 257 -10.27 -12.48 -10.05
N LEU A 258 -9.42 -11.87 -9.21
CA LEU A 258 -8.59 -12.59 -8.26
C LEU A 258 -9.44 -13.37 -7.24
N GLU A 259 -10.49 -12.75 -6.68
CA GLU A 259 -11.37 -13.43 -5.72
C GLU A 259 -12.09 -14.63 -6.36
N LYS A 260 -12.59 -14.50 -7.58
CA LYS A 260 -13.26 -15.60 -8.31
C LYS A 260 -12.30 -16.74 -8.65
N LYS A 261 -11.06 -16.43 -9.03
CA LYS A 261 -10.10 -17.42 -9.54
C LYS A 261 -9.31 -18.12 -8.43
N PHE A 262 -8.98 -17.40 -7.36
CA PHE A 262 -8.11 -17.88 -6.28
C PHE A 262 -8.77 -17.92 -4.91
N GLY A 263 -10.04 -17.53 -4.80
CA GLY A 263 -10.81 -17.55 -3.54
C GLY A 263 -10.54 -16.36 -2.62
N CYS A 264 -9.61 -15.47 -2.97
CA CYS A 264 -9.37 -14.22 -2.26
C CYS A 264 -8.93 -13.10 -3.22
N GLY A 265 -9.39 -11.89 -2.94
CA GLY A 265 -8.97 -10.69 -3.67
C GLY A 265 -7.61 -10.15 -3.18
N PRO A 266 -7.18 -8.98 -3.67
CA PRO A 266 -5.92 -8.36 -3.26
C PRO A 266 -5.94 -7.98 -1.77
N HIS A 267 -4.80 -8.19 -1.11
CA HIS A 267 -4.57 -7.77 0.27
C HIS A 267 -4.55 -6.24 0.39
N THR A 268 -4.02 -5.56 -0.63
CA THR A 268 -3.97 -4.10 -0.69
C THR A 268 -4.27 -3.55 -2.08
N VAL A 269 -4.87 -2.37 -2.12
CA VAL A 269 -4.87 -1.46 -3.26
C VAL A 269 -3.97 -0.26 -2.94
N SER A 270 -3.13 0.13 -3.90
CA SER A 270 -2.32 1.36 -3.82
C SER A 270 -2.90 2.41 -4.75
N VAL A 271 -2.95 3.65 -4.28
CA VAL A 271 -3.57 4.77 -4.99
C VAL A 271 -2.57 5.93 -5.26
N PRO A 272 -1.39 5.68 -5.84
CA PRO A 272 -0.45 6.77 -6.13
C PRO A 272 -1.02 7.73 -7.18
N ARG A 273 -0.98 9.05 -6.92
CA ARG A 273 -1.07 10.04 -7.98
C ARG A 273 0.26 10.22 -8.68
N ILE A 274 0.22 10.56 -9.96
CA ILE A 274 1.42 10.98 -10.66
C ILE A 274 1.97 12.25 -10.02
N GLU A 275 3.28 12.25 -9.76
CA GLU A 275 3.99 13.36 -9.16
C GLU A 275 5.10 13.83 -10.11
N PRO A 276 5.52 15.10 -10.03
CA PRO A 276 6.70 15.59 -10.71
C PRO A 276 7.93 14.72 -10.44
N ALA A 277 8.77 14.60 -11.45
CA ALA A 277 9.95 13.76 -11.46
C ALA A 277 10.97 14.34 -12.45
N GLU A 278 12.24 14.29 -12.07
CA GLU A 278 13.33 14.92 -12.84
C GLU A 278 13.54 14.22 -14.18
N GLY A 279 13.67 14.98 -15.28
CA GLY A 279 13.96 14.43 -16.61
C GLY A 279 12.81 13.59 -17.22
N VAL A 280 11.58 13.77 -16.74
CA VAL A 280 10.41 12.99 -17.15
C VAL A 280 9.51 13.79 -18.11
N PRO A 281 9.15 13.23 -19.29
CA PRO A 281 8.32 13.95 -20.26
C PRO A 281 6.93 14.36 -19.76
N LEU A 282 6.25 13.46 -19.03
CA LEU A 282 4.82 13.60 -18.72
C LEU A 282 4.54 14.47 -17.48
N THR A 283 5.57 14.86 -16.72
CA THR A 283 5.39 15.61 -15.46
C THR A 283 4.99 17.07 -15.68
N ASN A 284 5.24 17.63 -16.86
CA ASN A 284 4.89 19.01 -17.18
C ASN A 284 3.44 19.18 -17.65
N ASN A 285 2.78 18.08 -18.05
CA ASN A 285 1.39 18.10 -18.50
C ASN A 285 0.75 16.73 -18.22
N ILE A 286 0.19 16.58 -17.03
CA ILE A 286 -0.51 15.36 -16.62
C ILE A 286 -1.77 15.22 -17.48
N PRO A 287 -1.95 14.12 -18.24
CA PRO A 287 -3.05 13.99 -19.19
C PRO A 287 -4.44 13.97 -18.53
N TYR A 288 -4.58 13.29 -17.39
CA TYR A 288 -5.84 13.17 -16.66
C TYR A 288 -5.65 13.53 -15.18
N PRO A 289 -5.39 14.80 -14.85
CA PRO A 289 -5.08 15.20 -13.49
C PRO A 289 -6.25 14.88 -12.55
N VAL A 290 -5.92 14.33 -11.38
CA VAL A 290 -6.92 13.99 -10.35
C VAL A 290 -6.87 15.03 -9.25
N SER A 291 -7.94 15.81 -9.14
CA SER A 291 -8.08 16.84 -8.10
C SER A 291 -8.09 16.23 -6.70
N ASP A 292 -7.78 17.01 -5.67
CA ASP A 292 -7.89 16.55 -4.27
C ASP A 292 -9.33 16.14 -3.92
N TYR A 293 -10.33 16.79 -4.52
CA TYR A 293 -11.74 16.45 -4.37
C TYR A 293 -12.04 15.05 -4.93
N ASP A 294 -11.63 14.78 -6.16
CA ASP A 294 -11.81 13.48 -6.80
C ASP A 294 -10.95 12.39 -6.15
N PHE A 295 -9.77 12.74 -5.64
CA PHE A 295 -8.90 11.80 -4.95
C PHE A 295 -9.48 11.36 -3.60
N LYS A 296 -10.08 12.28 -2.84
CA LYS A 296 -10.87 11.94 -1.64
C LYS A 296 -12.06 11.04 -2.01
N LYS A 297 -12.78 11.37 -3.09
CA LYS A 297 -13.89 10.55 -3.61
C LYS A 297 -13.46 9.12 -3.94
N LEU A 298 -12.39 8.93 -4.71
CA LEU A 298 -11.97 7.58 -5.12
C LEU A 298 -11.44 6.75 -3.94
N VAL A 299 -10.75 7.37 -2.97
CA VAL A 299 -10.31 6.67 -1.74
C VAL A 299 -11.51 6.22 -0.91
N ALA A 300 -12.52 7.08 -0.78
CA ALA A 300 -13.77 6.74 -0.09
C ALA A 300 -14.50 5.59 -0.80
N ILE A 301 -14.58 5.63 -2.13
CA ILE A 301 -15.21 4.58 -2.95
C ILE A 301 -14.47 3.25 -2.83
N PHE A 302 -13.13 3.23 -2.87
CA PHE A 302 -12.37 2.00 -2.63
C PHE A 302 -12.66 1.41 -1.24
N ARG A 303 -12.75 2.25 -0.20
CA ARG A 303 -13.01 1.77 1.16
C ARG A 303 -14.39 1.10 1.26
N ILE A 304 -15.43 1.68 0.69
CA ILE A 304 -16.78 1.10 0.74
C ILE A 304 -16.94 -0.11 -0.20
N ALA A 305 -16.28 -0.10 -1.36
CA ALA A 305 -16.41 -1.15 -2.36
C ALA A 305 -15.56 -2.38 -2.02
N LEU A 306 -14.37 -2.17 -1.44
CA LEU A 306 -13.42 -3.20 -1.02
C LEU A 306 -13.12 -3.09 0.49
N PRO A 307 -14.12 -3.32 1.36
CA PRO A 307 -14.04 -3.04 2.79
C PRO A 307 -12.86 -3.73 3.49
N TYR A 308 -12.52 -4.95 3.10
CA TYR A 308 -11.47 -5.74 3.75
C TYR A 308 -10.09 -5.59 3.11
N THR A 309 -10.00 -4.92 1.96
CA THR A 309 -8.73 -4.65 1.29
C THR A 309 -8.09 -3.41 1.87
N GLY A 310 -6.80 -3.51 2.22
CA GLY A 310 -6.03 -2.39 2.73
C GLY A 310 -5.83 -1.33 1.66
N ILE A 311 -5.92 -0.05 2.01
CA ILE A 311 -5.57 1.06 1.12
C ILE A 311 -4.21 1.60 1.56
N ILE A 312 -3.25 1.63 0.63
CA ILE A 312 -1.90 2.17 0.81
C ILE A 312 -1.84 3.60 0.29
N LEU A 313 -1.40 4.53 1.14
CA LEU A 313 -1.11 5.92 0.78
C LEU A 313 0.37 6.25 1.00
N SER A 314 1.06 6.62 -0.07
CA SER A 314 2.48 6.98 -0.01
C SER A 314 2.71 8.46 0.38
N THR A 315 3.97 8.84 0.55
CA THR A 315 4.45 10.22 0.76
C THR A 315 4.47 11.06 -0.51
N ARG A 316 3.75 10.65 -1.58
CA ARG A 316 3.45 11.50 -2.74
C ARG A 316 2.55 12.67 -2.35
N GLU A 317 1.60 12.42 -1.47
CA GLU A 317 0.60 13.39 -1.07
C GLU A 317 1.10 14.35 0.02
N SER A 318 0.53 15.55 0.06
CA SER A 318 0.82 16.56 1.08
C SER A 318 0.33 16.13 2.47
N GLU A 319 0.96 16.66 3.52
CA GLU A 319 0.61 16.35 4.91
C GLU A 319 -0.89 16.53 5.22
N SER A 320 -1.46 17.66 4.79
CA SER A 320 -2.87 18.02 5.04
C SER A 320 -3.81 17.03 4.37
N LEU A 321 -3.59 16.72 3.09
CA LEU A 321 -4.43 15.78 2.35
C LEU A 321 -4.33 14.37 2.92
N ARG A 322 -3.12 13.93 3.28
CA ARG A 322 -2.92 12.62 3.93
C ARG A 322 -3.75 12.52 5.20
N GLU A 323 -3.66 13.53 6.06
CA GLU A 323 -4.39 13.55 7.34
C GLU A 323 -5.91 13.51 7.17
N GLU A 324 -6.45 14.10 6.10
CA GLU A 324 -7.85 13.94 5.73
C GLU A 324 -8.17 12.50 5.31
N LEU A 325 -7.40 11.94 4.38
CA LEU A 325 -7.61 10.61 3.80
C LEU A 325 -7.52 9.46 4.81
N PHE A 326 -6.79 9.67 5.92
CA PHE A 326 -6.75 8.73 7.05
C PHE A 326 -8.12 8.53 7.69
N ASN A 327 -9.05 9.47 7.55
CA ASN A 327 -10.40 9.34 8.09
C ASN A 327 -11.35 8.56 7.18
N TYR A 328 -11.06 8.48 5.87
CA TYR A 328 -12.03 7.99 4.88
C TYR A 328 -11.71 6.61 4.31
N GLY A 329 -10.45 6.17 4.34
CA GLY A 329 -10.16 4.84 3.80
C GLY A 329 -8.77 4.29 4.07
N VAL A 330 -7.76 5.14 4.15
CA VAL A 330 -6.36 4.71 4.21
C VAL A 330 -6.09 3.84 5.44
N SER A 331 -5.40 2.72 5.24
CA SER A 331 -5.09 1.76 6.30
C SER A 331 -3.60 1.53 6.53
N GLN A 332 -2.78 1.79 5.50
CA GLN A 332 -1.34 1.70 5.57
C GLN A 332 -0.72 2.91 4.91
N ILE A 333 0.38 3.40 5.47
CA ILE A 333 1.06 4.58 4.96
C ILE A 333 2.58 4.43 4.98
N SER A 334 3.25 5.01 4.00
CA SER A 334 4.70 5.17 4.10
C SER A 334 5.04 6.36 5.00
N ALA A 335 6.09 6.27 5.80
CA ALA A 335 6.52 7.35 6.71
C ALA A 335 8.05 7.47 6.67
N GLY A 336 8.60 8.68 6.86
CA GLY A 336 10.05 8.90 6.76
C GLY A 336 10.65 8.43 5.44
N SER A 337 9.90 8.56 4.34
CA SER A 337 10.25 7.89 3.09
C SER A 337 11.44 8.56 2.38
N ARG A 338 12.28 7.75 1.75
CA ARG A 338 13.27 8.16 0.75
C ARG A 338 12.98 7.44 -0.56
N THR A 339 13.09 8.15 -1.69
CA THR A 339 12.65 7.66 -3.01
C THR A 339 13.81 7.36 -3.97
N ASN A 340 15.03 7.33 -3.44
CA ASN A 340 16.26 7.04 -4.17
C ASN A 340 17.11 5.98 -3.45
N PRO A 341 17.90 5.16 -4.18
CA PRO A 341 18.74 4.14 -3.58
C PRO A 341 19.86 4.68 -2.67
N GLY A 342 19.97 4.14 -1.45
CA GLY A 342 21.08 4.46 -0.54
C GLY A 342 20.89 5.73 0.30
N ALA A 343 19.66 6.23 0.38
CA ALA A 343 19.33 7.51 1.00
C ALA A 343 19.03 7.44 2.51
N TYR A 344 18.97 6.25 3.12
CA TYR A 344 18.77 6.11 4.57
C TYR A 344 20.09 6.09 5.36
N SER A 345 21.18 5.67 4.76
CA SER A 345 22.51 5.57 5.38
C SER A 345 23.46 6.68 4.95
N ASP A 346 22.97 7.68 4.20
CA ASP A 346 23.72 8.77 3.55
C ASP A 346 24.83 8.33 2.58
N LYS A 347 25.01 7.02 2.34
CA LYS A 347 26.04 6.47 1.42
C LYS A 347 25.63 6.50 -0.06
N GLY A 348 24.38 6.87 -0.36
CA GLY A 348 23.83 7.00 -1.71
C GLY A 348 22.95 8.23 -1.91
N ALA A 349 23.10 9.26 -1.06
CA ALA A 349 22.29 10.48 -1.08
C ALA A 349 22.32 11.24 -2.42
N HIS A 350 23.27 10.91 -3.31
CA HIS A 350 23.40 11.52 -4.64
C HIS A 350 22.63 10.77 -5.75
N SER A 351 22.09 9.58 -5.50
CA SER A 351 21.34 8.85 -6.52
C SER A 351 19.99 9.52 -6.79
N GLY A 352 19.51 9.43 -8.05
CA GLY A 352 18.26 10.08 -8.42
C GLY A 352 17.02 9.43 -7.80
N SER A 353 16.06 10.27 -7.44
CA SER A 353 14.75 9.90 -6.87
C SER A 353 13.74 9.50 -7.95
N GLN A 354 12.83 8.59 -7.61
CA GLN A 354 11.78 8.14 -8.55
C GLN A 354 10.74 9.24 -8.82
N PHE A 355 10.40 10.03 -7.79
CA PHE A 355 9.39 11.09 -7.80
C PHE A 355 9.63 12.06 -6.62
N SER A 356 9.03 13.25 -6.70
CA SER A 356 9.03 14.26 -5.64
C SER A 356 8.10 13.90 -4.48
N LEU A 357 8.58 14.07 -3.25
CA LEU A 357 7.78 13.85 -2.05
C LEU A 357 6.81 15.03 -1.80
N GLY A 358 5.62 14.73 -1.31
CA GLY A 358 4.67 15.71 -0.75
C GLY A 358 4.69 15.78 0.78
N ASP A 359 5.21 14.74 1.46
CA ASP A 359 5.39 14.70 2.91
C ASP A 359 6.85 14.33 3.24
N HIS A 360 7.55 15.28 3.86
CA HIS A 360 8.98 15.22 4.15
C HIS A 360 9.27 14.92 5.62
N ARG A 361 8.24 14.80 6.46
CA ARG A 361 8.40 14.57 7.90
C ARG A 361 9.13 13.26 8.17
N ASN A 362 9.92 13.27 9.23
CA ASN A 362 10.51 12.04 9.75
C ASN A 362 9.44 11.17 10.44
N LEU A 363 9.82 9.94 10.81
CA LEU A 363 8.89 8.98 11.39
C LEU A 363 8.29 9.48 12.72
N ASP A 364 9.07 10.12 13.58
CA ASP A 364 8.63 10.61 14.88
C ASP A 364 7.61 11.76 14.75
N GLU A 365 7.84 12.69 13.82
CA GLU A 365 6.91 13.79 13.51
C GLU A 365 5.57 13.26 12.99
N ILE A 366 5.59 12.29 12.07
CA ILE A 366 4.37 11.65 11.56
C ILE A 366 3.64 10.97 12.72
N ILE A 367 4.35 10.20 13.55
CA ILE A 367 3.76 9.52 14.70
C ILE A 367 3.15 10.52 15.68
N SER A 368 3.82 11.62 15.99
CA SER A 368 3.27 12.68 16.85
C SER A 368 1.99 13.25 16.26
N SER A 369 1.96 13.61 14.97
CA SER A 369 0.74 14.14 14.31
C SER A 369 -0.41 13.12 14.35
N LEU A 370 -0.11 11.84 14.14
CA LEU A 370 -1.11 10.77 14.24
C LEU A 370 -1.72 10.68 15.65
N ILE A 371 -0.88 10.80 16.70
CA ILE A 371 -1.34 10.78 18.09
C ILE A 371 -2.24 11.97 18.39
N ASP A 372 -1.87 13.17 17.93
CA ASP A 372 -2.65 14.40 18.13
C ASP A 372 -4.05 14.29 17.48
N LYS A 373 -4.19 13.43 16.46
CA LYS A 373 -5.45 13.10 15.80
C LYS A 373 -6.08 11.80 16.30
N GLU A 374 -5.60 11.22 17.39
CA GLU A 374 -6.11 9.98 17.97
C GLU A 374 -6.07 8.76 17.02
N PHE A 375 -5.12 8.74 16.08
CA PHE A 375 -4.76 7.53 15.35
C PHE A 375 -3.76 6.71 16.15
N ILE A 376 -3.75 5.39 15.91
CA ILE A 376 -2.84 4.43 16.51
C ILE A 376 -1.82 4.03 15.44
N PRO A 377 -0.59 4.59 15.48
CA PRO A 377 0.52 4.10 14.66
C PRO A 377 0.73 2.60 14.91
N SER A 378 1.03 1.84 13.88
CA SER A 378 1.22 0.39 14.03
C SER A 378 2.31 -0.14 13.15
N PHE A 379 3.16 -0.98 13.74
CA PHE A 379 4.16 -1.78 13.04
C PHE A 379 3.79 -3.27 13.04
N CYS A 380 2.50 -3.57 13.24
CA CYS A 380 2.00 -4.93 13.42
C CYS A 380 2.31 -5.84 12.23
N THR A 381 2.75 -7.05 12.55
CA THR A 381 2.95 -8.17 11.61
C THR A 381 2.31 -9.47 12.12
N GLY A 382 1.45 -9.38 13.15
CA GLY A 382 0.86 -10.54 13.83
C GLY A 382 -0.04 -11.42 12.94
N CYS A 383 -0.67 -10.87 11.90
CA CYS A 383 -1.43 -11.69 10.95
C CYS A 383 -0.52 -12.67 10.21
N TYR A 384 0.55 -12.15 9.62
CA TYR A 384 1.55 -12.91 8.88
C TYR A 384 2.15 -14.05 9.72
N ARG A 385 2.54 -13.76 10.96
CA ARG A 385 3.20 -14.76 11.83
C ARG A 385 2.27 -15.83 12.40
N LYS A 386 0.96 -15.59 12.36
CA LYS A 386 -0.06 -16.58 12.75
C LYS A 386 -0.61 -17.33 11.54
N GLY A 387 -0.04 -17.13 10.34
CA GLY A 387 -0.56 -17.73 9.11
C GLY A 387 -1.86 -17.11 8.61
N ARG A 388 -2.32 -15.98 9.17
CA ARG A 388 -3.53 -15.27 8.74
C ARG A 388 -3.22 -14.45 7.48
N VAL A 389 -3.12 -15.13 6.35
CA VAL A 389 -2.84 -14.57 5.01
C VAL A 389 -3.90 -15.05 4.01
N GLY A 390 -4.07 -14.37 2.88
CA GLY A 390 -5.06 -14.78 1.87
C GLY A 390 -6.48 -14.97 2.44
N ALA A 391 -7.07 -16.15 2.22
CA ALA A 391 -8.43 -16.49 2.66
C ALA A 391 -8.59 -16.49 4.20
N ASP A 392 -7.61 -17.00 4.95
CA ASP A 392 -7.67 -17.05 6.42
C ASP A 392 -7.74 -15.65 7.05
N PHE A 393 -7.10 -14.67 6.41
CA PHE A 393 -7.25 -13.27 6.81
C PHE A 393 -8.67 -12.77 6.56
N MET A 394 -9.26 -13.11 5.42
CA MET A 394 -10.59 -12.67 5.03
C MET A 394 -11.69 -13.26 5.94
N ASP A 395 -11.54 -14.50 6.41
CA ASP A 395 -12.49 -15.14 7.33
C ASP A 395 -12.59 -14.42 8.68
N LEU A 396 -11.52 -13.75 9.11
CA LEU A 396 -11.50 -12.92 10.31
C LEU A 396 -11.93 -11.47 10.04
N ALA A 397 -11.56 -10.94 8.87
CA ALA A 397 -11.87 -9.56 8.49
C ALA A 397 -13.36 -9.39 8.17
N LYS A 398 -13.96 -10.33 7.41
CA LYS A 398 -15.35 -10.29 6.96
C LYS A 398 -16.39 -10.11 8.09
N PRO A 399 -16.35 -10.90 9.18
CA PRO A 399 -17.26 -10.73 10.31
C PRO A 399 -16.87 -9.58 11.26
N GLY A 400 -15.82 -8.81 10.96
CA GLY A 400 -15.33 -7.73 11.82
C GLY A 400 -14.59 -8.20 13.08
N LEU A 401 -14.29 -9.51 13.20
CA LEU A 401 -13.57 -10.09 14.35
C LEU A 401 -12.11 -9.66 14.41
N ILE A 402 -11.55 -9.26 13.26
CA ILE A 402 -10.15 -8.83 13.15
C ILE A 402 -9.81 -7.66 14.08
N LYS A 403 -10.79 -6.83 14.47
CA LYS A 403 -10.57 -5.67 15.37
C LYS A 403 -10.13 -6.08 16.77
N GLU A 404 -10.56 -7.24 17.25
CA GLU A 404 -10.19 -7.78 18.57
C GLU A 404 -8.70 -8.16 18.64
N PHE A 405 -8.06 -8.42 17.51
CA PHE A 405 -6.64 -8.74 17.42
C PHE A 405 -5.82 -7.53 16.99
N CYS A 406 -6.30 -6.78 16.00
CA CYS A 406 -5.48 -5.77 15.38
C CYS A 406 -5.37 -4.47 16.19
N MET A 407 -6.37 -4.10 17.00
CA MET A 407 -6.23 -2.94 17.89
C MET A 407 -5.22 -3.22 19.01
N PRO A 408 -5.28 -4.35 19.75
CA PRO A 408 -4.23 -4.68 20.72
C PRO A 408 -2.83 -4.75 20.10
N ASN A 409 -2.67 -5.45 18.98
CA ASN A 409 -1.37 -5.57 18.32
C ASN A 409 -0.85 -4.21 17.82
N ALA A 410 -1.73 -3.29 17.43
CA ALA A 410 -1.32 -1.92 17.13
C ALA A 410 -0.76 -1.22 18.35
N ILE A 411 -1.47 -1.26 19.48
CA ILE A 411 -1.01 -0.68 20.75
C ILE A 411 0.32 -1.28 21.19
N PHE A 412 0.52 -2.59 21.06
CA PHE A 412 1.78 -3.24 21.44
C PHE A 412 2.94 -2.75 20.60
N THR A 413 2.81 -2.81 19.27
CA THR A 413 3.89 -2.31 18.39
C THR A 413 4.10 -0.81 18.49
N PHE A 414 3.06 -0.04 18.83
CA PHE A 414 3.18 1.38 19.11
C PHE A 414 3.95 1.62 20.41
N LYS A 415 3.62 0.91 21.48
CA LYS A 415 4.32 0.97 22.77
C LYS A 415 5.79 0.63 22.62
N GLU A 416 6.13 -0.41 21.84
CA GLU A 416 7.52 -0.72 21.50
C GLU A 416 8.22 0.48 20.86
N TYR A 417 7.56 1.16 19.91
CA TYR A 417 8.13 2.35 19.29
C TYR A 417 8.37 3.48 20.30
N LEU A 418 7.40 3.72 21.19
CA LEU A 418 7.50 4.74 22.23
C LEU A 418 8.64 4.48 23.22
N GLU A 419 8.91 3.22 23.54
CA GLU A 419 10.00 2.88 24.46
C GLU A 419 11.39 2.93 23.80
N ASP A 420 11.48 2.56 22.52
CA ASP A 420 12.77 2.33 21.86
C ASP A 420 13.26 3.51 21.01
N PHE A 421 12.36 4.32 20.44
CA PHE A 421 12.70 5.27 19.36
C PHE A 421 12.10 6.68 19.50
N ALA A 422 10.95 6.81 20.17
CA ALA A 422 10.23 8.08 20.23
C ALA A 422 10.99 9.15 21.01
N LYS A 423 10.86 10.41 20.59
CA LYS A 423 11.29 11.56 21.40
C LYS A 423 10.39 11.69 22.64
N GLU A 424 10.89 12.34 23.69
CA GLU A 424 10.17 12.47 24.98
C GLU A 424 8.75 13.06 24.86
N GLU A 425 8.56 14.06 23.98
CA GLU A 425 7.22 14.63 23.74
C GLU A 425 6.27 13.60 23.13
N THR A 426 6.70 12.94 22.06
CA THR A 426 5.96 11.88 21.37
C THR A 426 5.66 10.71 22.31
N LYS A 427 6.62 10.34 23.17
CA LYS A 427 6.47 9.33 24.22
C LYS A 427 5.37 9.70 25.20
N ALA A 428 5.38 10.93 25.71
CA ALA A 428 4.37 11.42 26.65
C ALA A 428 2.96 11.48 26.02
N LYS A 429 2.84 11.98 24.79
CA LYS A 429 1.56 11.98 24.05
C LYS A 429 1.04 10.57 23.81
N GLY A 430 1.92 9.68 23.33
CA GLY A 430 1.59 8.29 23.02
C GLY A 430 1.16 7.50 24.25
N ALA A 431 1.82 7.69 25.40
CA ALA A 431 1.43 7.06 26.66
C ALA A 431 0.00 7.42 27.07
N LYS A 432 -0.38 8.71 26.99
CA LYS A 432 -1.74 9.18 27.28
C LYS A 432 -2.77 8.57 26.34
N LEU A 433 -2.44 8.46 25.04
CA LEU A 433 -3.33 7.84 24.07
C LEU A 433 -3.52 6.34 24.37
N ILE A 434 -2.45 5.60 24.67
CA ILE A 434 -2.53 4.18 25.04
C ILE A 434 -3.39 3.98 26.29
N GLU A 435 -3.20 4.81 27.32
CA GLU A 435 -4.02 4.77 28.54
C GLU A 435 -5.52 5.00 28.23
N LYS A 436 -5.83 6.04 27.44
CA LYS A 436 -7.20 6.33 27.00
C LYS A 436 -7.81 5.16 26.23
N LEU A 437 -7.07 4.56 25.31
CA LEU A 437 -7.58 3.46 24.47
C LEU A 437 -7.79 2.17 25.28
N THR A 438 -6.86 1.85 26.17
CA THR A 438 -6.92 0.65 27.01
C THR A 438 -8.00 0.76 28.09
N SER A 439 -8.26 1.94 28.64
CA SER A 439 -9.33 2.16 29.63
C SER A 439 -10.73 1.96 29.03
N ASN A 440 -10.90 2.33 27.76
CA ASN A 440 -12.16 2.22 27.00
C ASN A 440 -12.48 0.81 26.46
N VAL A 441 -11.61 -0.18 26.66
CA VAL A 441 -11.88 -1.57 26.25
C VAL A 441 -12.97 -2.16 27.15
N ALA A 442 -14.13 -2.49 26.57
CA ALA A 442 -15.27 -3.03 27.32
C ALA A 442 -15.08 -4.47 27.80
N ASN A 443 -14.30 -5.28 27.07
CA ASN A 443 -14.02 -6.67 27.46
C ASN A 443 -12.90 -6.72 28.51
N GLU A 444 -13.26 -6.98 29.77
CA GLU A 444 -12.33 -6.97 30.91
C GLU A 444 -11.19 -8.00 30.79
N LYS A 445 -11.44 -9.17 30.20
CA LYS A 445 -10.39 -10.18 29.96
C LYS A 445 -9.37 -9.67 28.95
N LEU A 446 -9.84 -9.09 27.84
CA LEU A 446 -8.98 -8.49 26.82
C LEU A 446 -8.18 -7.32 27.41
N LYS A 447 -8.84 -6.45 28.17
CA LYS A 447 -8.22 -5.31 28.85
C LYS A 447 -7.10 -5.74 29.81
N SER A 448 -7.35 -6.75 30.64
CA SER A 448 -6.34 -7.32 31.53
C SER A 448 -5.15 -7.90 30.76
N ASN A 449 -5.41 -8.69 29.71
CA ASN A 449 -4.36 -9.24 28.85
C ASN A 449 -3.51 -8.13 28.18
N MET A 450 -4.16 -7.08 27.68
CA MET A 450 -3.48 -5.94 27.07
C MET A 450 -2.56 -5.24 28.08
N LYS A 451 -3.04 -4.96 29.30
CA LYS A 451 -2.22 -4.35 30.36
C LYS A 451 -0.99 -5.20 30.69
N ASN A 452 -1.16 -6.52 30.83
CA ASN A 452 -0.06 -7.43 31.09
C ASN A 452 1.01 -7.38 29.98
N VAL A 453 0.58 -7.38 28.72
CA VAL A 453 1.52 -7.29 27.58
C VAL A 453 2.22 -5.93 27.53
N ILE A 454 1.52 -4.83 27.82
CA ILE A 454 2.11 -3.49 27.90
C ILE A 454 3.20 -3.44 28.97
N THR A 455 2.95 -3.98 30.17
CA THR A 455 3.95 -4.04 31.25
C THR A 455 5.18 -4.87 30.86
N LYS A 456 4.97 -5.97 30.13
CA LYS A 456 6.09 -6.76 29.59
C LYS A 456 6.94 -5.96 28.62
N ILE A 457 6.32 -5.16 27.74
CA ILE A 457 7.04 -4.27 26.82
C ILE A 457 7.83 -3.22 27.60
N GLU A 458 7.26 -2.62 28.64
CA GLU A 458 7.97 -1.68 29.51
C GLU A 458 9.18 -2.33 30.20
N SER A 459 9.10 -3.61 30.53
CA SER A 459 10.21 -4.38 31.11
C SER A 459 11.28 -4.85 30.10
N GLY A 460 11.10 -4.58 28.81
CA GLY A 460 12.07 -4.90 27.76
C GLY A 460 11.69 -6.06 26.84
N GLU A 461 10.59 -6.77 27.07
CA GLU A 461 10.09 -7.77 26.12
C GLU A 461 9.65 -7.09 24.81
N ARG A 462 9.90 -7.74 23.67
CA ARG A 462 9.55 -7.20 22.35
C ARG A 462 8.89 -8.29 21.53
N ASP A 463 8.21 -7.84 20.48
CA ASP A 463 7.55 -8.67 19.49
C ASP A 463 6.38 -9.49 20.03
N LEU A 464 5.59 -8.88 20.92
CA LEU A 464 4.41 -9.49 21.52
C LEU A 464 3.16 -9.22 20.66
N TYR A 465 2.39 -10.27 20.38
CA TYR A 465 1.17 -10.17 19.57
C TYR A 465 0.15 -11.25 19.92
N PHE A 466 -1.13 -10.94 19.70
CA PHE A 466 -2.27 -11.84 19.72
C PHE A 466 -2.45 -12.55 18.37
#